data_AF-A0A139CGM9-F1
#
_entry.id   AF-A0A139CGM9-F1
#
_cell.length_a   1.000
_cell.length_b   1.000
_cell.length_c   1.000
_cell.angle_alpha   90.00
_cell.angle_beta   90.00
_cell.angle_gamma   90.00
#
_symmetry.space_group_name_H-M   'P 1'
#
loop_
_entity.id
_entity.type
_entity.pdbx_description
1 polymer ?
#
loop_
_entity_poly.entity_id
_entity_poly.type
_entity_poly.pdbx_seq_one_letter_code
_entity_poly.pdbx_strand_id
1 'polypeptide(L)' 'LVIEKELQEKINIIFSPVFGQLSPEILVEWLVEETKLNQCRLQLQLHKVIWDEETKGV' A
#
# COMPACT_ATOMS: atom_id res chain seq x y z
N LEU A 1 -4.47 8.97 11.82
CA LEU A 1 -4.34 10.13 10.90
C LEU A 1 -5.25 10.05 9.67
N VAL A 2 -5.05 9.08 8.75
CA VAL A 2 -5.83 8.99 7.49
C VAL A 2 -7.32 8.90 7.77
N ILE A 3 -7.69 7.95 8.63
CA ILE A 3 -9.06 7.71 9.06
C ILE A 3 -9.64 8.91 9.83
N GLU A 4 -8.87 9.46 10.77
CA GLU A 4 -9.31 10.57 11.64
C GLU A 4 -9.61 11.87 10.87
N LYS A 5 -8.97 12.07 9.72
CA LYS A 5 -9.12 13.28 8.90
C LYS A 5 -10.02 13.09 7.67
N GLU A 6 -10.60 11.91 7.53
CA GLU A 6 -11.46 11.52 6.41
C GLU A 6 -10.79 11.78 5.05
N LEU A 7 -9.48 11.55 4.97
CA LEU A 7 -8.72 11.89 3.77
C LEU A 7 -9.12 11.03 2.58
N GLN A 8 -9.59 9.81 2.82
CA GLN A 8 -10.03 8.88 1.79
C GLN A 8 -11.19 9.42 0.94
N GLU A 9 -12.01 10.35 1.47
CA GLU A 9 -13.13 10.94 0.74
C GLU A 9 -12.71 12.17 -0.10
N LYS A 10 -11.53 12.72 0.18
CA LYS A 10 -11.06 13.99 -0.39
C LYS A 10 -9.97 13.77 -1.43
N ILE A 11 -9.18 12.72 -1.26
CA ILE A 11 -8.02 12.42 -2.10
C ILE A 11 -7.87 10.93 -2.32
N ASN A 12 -7.24 10.56 -3.44
CA ASN A 12 -6.85 9.18 -3.68
C ASN A 12 -5.69 8.81 -2.76
N ILE A 13 -5.92 7.84 -1.87
CA ILE A 13 -4.91 7.32 -0.97
C ILE A 13 -4.37 6.01 -1.54
N ILE A 14 -3.05 5.93 -1.62
CA ILE A 14 -2.33 4.75 -2.05
C ILE A 14 -1.52 4.22 -0.88
N PHE A 15 -1.74 2.95 -0.57
CA PHE A 15 -0.93 2.20 0.37
C PHE A 15 0.06 1.31 -0.37
N SER A 16 1.28 1.25 0.12
CA SER A 16 2.30 0.36 -0.41
C SER A 16 3.00 -0.34 0.76
N PRO A 17 3.20 -1.66 0.69
CA PRO A 17 3.89 -2.38 1.76
C PRO A 17 5.35 -1.94 1.80
N VAL A 18 5.90 -1.86 3.01
CA VAL A 18 7.34 -1.64 3.19
C VAL A 18 8.06 -2.91 2.78
N PHE A 19 8.83 -2.82 1.69
CA PHE A 19 9.52 -3.97 1.10
C PHE A 19 10.41 -4.67 2.13
N GLY A 20 10.30 -6.00 2.20
CA GLY A 20 11.05 -6.84 3.14
C GLY A 20 10.62 -6.74 4.62
N GLN A 21 9.67 -5.87 4.96
CA GLN A 21 9.23 -5.64 6.35
C GLN A 21 7.75 -5.91 6.57
N LEU A 22 6.91 -5.66 5.57
CA LEU A 22 5.48 -5.94 5.59
C LEU A 22 5.10 -6.72 4.36
N SER A 23 4.44 -7.87 4.55
CA SER A 23 3.95 -8.65 3.42
C SER A 23 2.73 -7.94 2.79
N PRO A 24 2.58 -7.99 1.45
CA PRO A 24 1.41 -7.43 0.78
C PRO A 24 0.08 -8.01 1.27
N GLU A 25 0.06 -9.30 1.61
CA GLU A 25 -1.13 -10.03 2.06
C GLU A 25 -1.66 -9.45 3.38
N ILE A 26 -0.76 -9.23 4.35
CA ILE A 26 -1.11 -8.63 5.65
C ILE A 26 -1.69 -7.23 5.45
N LEU A 27 -1.10 -6.45 4.54
CA LEU A 27 -1.61 -5.11 4.25
C LEU A 27 -2.99 -5.14 3.59
N VAL A 28 -3.23 -6.11 2.68
CA VAL A 28 -4.53 -6.30 2.04
C VAL A 28 -5.60 -6.69 3.07
N GLU A 29 -5.30 -7.66 3.93
CA GLU A 29 -6.21 -8.10 4.98
C GLU A 29 -6.61 -6.91 5.87
N TRP A 30 -5.63 -6.13 6.32
CA TRP A 30 -5.89 -4.93 7.11
C TRP A 30 -6.74 -3.89 6.38
N LEU A 31 -6.49 -3.65 5.09
CA LEU A 31 -7.27 -2.71 4.28
C LEU A 31 -8.72 -3.16 4.08
N VAL A 32 -8.97 -4.47 4.00
CA VAL A 32 -10.31 -5.06 3.82
C VAL A 32 -11.10 -5.09 5.12
N GLU A 33 -10.43 -5.36 6.24
CA GLU A 33 -11.07 -5.35 7.58
C GLU A 33 -11.48 -3.93 8.01
N GLU A 34 -10.71 -2.92 7.63
CA GLU A 34 -10.99 -1.53 7.98
C GLU A 34 -12.00 -0.89 7.01
N THR A 35 -13.28 -0.92 7.40
CA THR A 35 -14.39 -0.34 6.65
C THR A 35 -14.18 1.11 6.20
N LYS A 36 -13.37 1.90 6.93
CA LYS A 36 -13.08 3.31 6.58
C LYS A 36 -12.02 3.47 5.49
N LEU A 37 -11.37 2.39 5.05
CA LEU A 37 -10.33 2.42 4.01
C LEU A 37 -10.78 1.82 2.66
N ASN A 38 -12.08 1.51 2.52
CA ASN A 38 -12.67 0.95 1.30
C ASN A 38 -12.46 1.78 0.01
N GLN A 39 -12.12 3.07 0.13
CA GLN A 39 -11.84 3.96 -1.01
C GLN A 39 -10.35 4.08 -1.35
N CYS A 40 -9.48 3.42 -0.59
CA CYS A 40 -8.04 3.46 -0.81
C CYS A 40 -7.59 2.40 -1.82
N ARG A 41 -6.37 2.55 -2.36
CA ARG A 41 -5.79 1.60 -3.32
C ARG A 41 -4.50 1.01 -2.79
N LEU A 42 -4.29 -0.28 -3.03
CA LEU A 42 -2.98 -0.90 -2.86
C LEU A 42 -2.14 -0.67 -4.11
N GLN A 43 -0.90 -0.24 -3.94
CA GLN A 43 0.12 -0.21 -4.98
C GLN A 43 1.35 -0.99 -4.52
N LEU A 44 1.66 -2.07 -5.23
CA LEU A 44 2.91 -2.79 -5.03
C LEU A 44 4.08 -2.00 -5.60
N GLN A 45 5.23 -2.14 -4.95
CA GLN A 45 6.49 -1.65 -5.48
C GLN A 45 6.95 -2.59 -6.60
N LEU A 46 6.32 -2.49 -7.77
CA LEU A 46 6.53 -3.41 -8.91
C LEU A 46 8.02 -3.54 -9.26
N HIS A 47 8.80 -2.48 -9.08
CA HIS A 47 10.22 -2.55 -9.38
C HIS A 47 10.99 -3.53 -8.48
N LYS A 48 10.53 -3.75 -7.24
CA LYS A 48 11.08 -4.76 -6.33
C LYS A 48 10.62 -6.19 -6.64
N VAL A 49 9.56 -6.33 -7.43
CA VAL A 49 9.01 -7.63 -7.84
C VAL A 49 9.59 -8.07 -9.19
N ILE A 50 9.78 -7.11 -10.11
CA ILE A 50 10.23 -7.36 -11.49
C ILE A 50 11.76 -7.47 -11.55
N TRP A 51 12.47 -6.60 -10.84
CA TRP A 51 13.93 -6.57 -10.87
C TRP A 51 14.52 -7.11 -9.57
N ASP A 52 15.63 -7.82 -9.70
CA ASP A 52 16.44 -8.26 -8.58
C ASP A 52 16.93 -7.05 -7.77
N GLU A 53 17.06 -7.19 -6.46
CA GLU A 53 17.44 -6.12 -5.53
C GLU A 53 18.78 -5.47 -5.89
N GLU A 54 19.67 -6.21 -6.55
CA GLU A 54 20.98 -5.73 -7.00
C GLU A 54 20.93 -4.92 -8.30
N THR A 55 19.77 -4.87 -8.98
CA THR A 55 19.61 -4.13 -10.24
C THR A 55 19.57 -2.63 -9.97
N LYS A 56 20.61 -1.90 -10.41
CA LYS A 56 20.71 -0.44 -10.26
C LYS A 56 20.20 0.28 -11.51
N GLY A 57 19.46 1.38 -11.32
CA GLY A 57 19.05 2.29 -12.41
C GLY A 57 17.70 1.97 -13.07
N VAL A 58 16.82 1.26 -12.37
CA VAL A 58 15.42 0.98 -12.76
C VAL A 58 14.43 1.91 -12.10
#